data_AF-A0A1F7JAA5-F1
#
_entry.id   AF-A0A1F7JAA5-F1
#
_cell.length_a   1.000
_cell.length_b   1.000
_cell.length_c   1.000
_cell.angle_alpha   90.00
_cell.angle_beta   90.00
_cell.angle_gamma   90.00
#
_symmetry.space_group_name_H-M   'P 1'
#
loop_
_entity.id
_entity.type
_entity.pdbx_description
1 polymer ?
#
loop_
_entity_poly.entity_id
_entity_poly.type
_entity_poly.pdbx_seq_one_letter_code
_entity_poly.pdbx_strand_id
1 'polypeptide(L)'
;MTPVQSLLSFIADQQLPSGGFTSISTHKSLKHSYQTVFFPAVIACLLAPLNKYSTAKQITGKIISYLLQQRSENWTWNYWNRTAAQYQHMPYPDDCDDTFCALSALQLHRSHIISGEVLANTVQLLTSVELQEGGPYNTWIAYDLTGTWRDMDFAVQTNIAYFLSLHDISLPNLDGLFETACRQKKWDSKYYPQVYSILYFLSRMYKGKYSKNICAFLQASQRADGSWGNMLNSALALLTLRNFGIENNDALTWMRAHLEDAYKPWPFCKDPTIHGKAYTAGSAALTAAVCAAALEPLHISKKVTRSYNSSLVPAIISTVPPIFQKQAQEVSARYLETSAGYACTQIVYDTHKALGQPKAISGAVLSELAKAQGLGWLAYSLFDEVIDEKHVEMVPLAQCLYRYMLAIFQTYGSRGFNAEASEIYTQMDSAQQWELMHCTMPQKQLPDFQAYDVLAEKSAGYMLGPLALLYHLGFEAQSKEIIQTKRFFHNFLIAKQLGDDMHDWSEDLKAKRLNSVSAWLLDRTQNHLEELFWDQGVSVFLIIIRKHIHAAESALRLNSAITKPSHLKKHVDYLKNMCEITTRERQKAKDFLSHYKRK
;
A
#
# COMPACT_ATOMS: atom_id res chain seq x y z
N MET A 1 17.30 -20.31 -20.19
CA MET A 1 16.13 -20.19 -19.30
C MET A 1 16.64 -19.82 -17.92
N THR A 2 16.10 -18.80 -17.25
CA THR A 2 16.54 -18.45 -15.88
C THR A 2 16.07 -19.50 -14.87
N PRO A 3 16.68 -19.62 -13.68
CA PRO A 3 16.21 -20.53 -12.63
C PRO A 3 14.72 -20.35 -12.31
N VAL A 4 14.25 -19.09 -12.22
CA VAL A 4 12.83 -18.77 -11.96
C VAL A 4 11.93 -19.25 -13.09
N GLN A 5 12.32 -19.05 -14.36
CA GLN A 5 11.53 -19.56 -15.50
C GLN A 5 11.47 -21.09 -15.53
N SER A 6 12.56 -21.78 -15.17
CA SER A 6 12.60 -23.25 -15.07
C SER A 6 11.63 -23.75 -13.99
N LEU A 7 11.64 -23.12 -12.81
CA LEU A 7 10.72 -23.45 -11.72
C LEU A 7 9.26 -23.19 -12.12
N LEU A 8 8.97 -22.07 -12.78
CA LEU A 8 7.62 -21.76 -13.26
C LEU A 8 7.14 -22.76 -14.32
N SER A 9 8.01 -23.20 -15.24
CA SER A 9 7.68 -24.25 -16.20
C SER A 9 7.32 -25.55 -15.48
N PHE A 10 8.15 -25.97 -14.52
CA PHE A 10 7.88 -27.16 -13.72
C PHE A 10 6.55 -27.07 -12.97
N ILE A 11 6.24 -25.93 -12.35
CA ILE A 11 4.95 -25.74 -11.66
C ILE A 11 3.79 -25.87 -12.66
N ALA A 12 3.90 -25.29 -13.86
CA ALA A 12 2.88 -25.42 -14.90
C ALA A 12 2.68 -26.89 -15.32
N ASP A 13 3.76 -27.66 -15.45
CA ASP A 13 3.72 -29.08 -15.81
C ASP A 13 3.11 -29.96 -14.71
N GLN A 14 3.24 -29.55 -13.44
CA GLN A 14 2.64 -30.23 -12.29
C GLN A 14 1.17 -29.87 -12.06
N GLN A 15 0.64 -28.83 -12.72
CA GLN A 15 -0.71 -28.36 -12.49
C GLN A 15 -1.75 -29.28 -13.15
N LEU A 16 -2.72 -29.75 -12.35
CA LEU A 16 -3.78 -30.63 -12.84
C LEU A 16 -4.73 -29.88 -13.78
N PRO A 17 -5.48 -30.59 -14.66
CA PRO A 17 -6.50 -29.97 -15.51
C PRO A 17 -7.56 -29.18 -14.74
N SER A 18 -7.85 -29.58 -13.49
CA SER A 18 -8.74 -28.86 -12.58
C SER A 18 -8.20 -27.50 -12.10
N GLY A 19 -6.90 -27.24 -12.29
CA GLY A 19 -6.18 -26.07 -11.78
C GLY A 19 -5.54 -26.27 -10.41
N GLY A 20 -5.85 -27.38 -9.72
CA GLY A 20 -5.26 -27.78 -8.44
C GLY A 20 -3.89 -28.46 -8.59
N PHE A 21 -3.35 -28.90 -7.44
CA PHE A 21 -2.08 -29.62 -7.35
C PHE A 21 -2.19 -30.83 -6.44
N THR A 22 -1.33 -31.80 -6.69
CA THR A 22 -1.17 -32.96 -5.81
C THR A 22 -0.20 -32.65 -4.67
N SER A 23 -0.53 -33.16 -3.47
CA SER A 23 0.39 -33.26 -2.33
C SER A 23 0.69 -34.71 -2.01
N ILE A 24 1.89 -34.94 -1.46
CA ILE A 24 2.36 -36.25 -1.01
C ILE A 24 2.37 -36.25 0.51
N SER A 25 1.50 -37.05 1.09
CA SER A 25 1.43 -37.36 2.51
C SER A 25 2.42 -38.45 2.85
N THR A 26 3.31 -38.23 3.83
CA THR A 26 4.39 -39.18 4.14
C THR A 26 4.45 -39.56 5.62
N HIS A 27 4.63 -40.85 5.88
CA HIS A 27 5.01 -41.38 7.20
C HIS A 27 6.05 -42.49 6.99
N LYS A 28 7.32 -42.20 7.29
CA LYS A 28 8.45 -43.10 7.00
C LYS A 28 8.45 -43.50 5.51
N SER A 29 8.25 -44.78 5.19
CA SER A 29 8.17 -45.28 3.81
C SER A 29 6.77 -45.23 3.20
N LEU A 30 5.72 -44.97 3.99
CA LEU A 30 4.35 -44.90 3.51
C LEU A 30 4.08 -43.55 2.84
N LYS A 31 3.42 -43.59 1.69
CA LYS A 31 3.08 -42.41 0.89
C LYS A 31 1.63 -42.47 0.42
N HIS A 32 0.90 -41.38 0.60
CA HIS A 32 -0.41 -41.17 0.01
C HIS A 32 -0.42 -39.89 -0.83
N SER A 33 -1.27 -39.87 -1.85
CA SER A 33 -1.40 -38.74 -2.77
C SER A 33 -2.76 -38.10 -2.55
N TYR A 34 -2.79 -36.80 -2.28
CA TYR A 34 -4.01 -36.05 -2.02
C TYR A 34 -4.14 -34.82 -2.91
N GLN A 35 -5.38 -34.34 -3.05
CA GLN A 35 -5.70 -33.04 -3.62
C GLN A 35 -6.38 -32.22 -2.53
N THR A 36 -5.77 -31.08 -2.18
CA THR A 36 -6.24 -30.18 -1.13
C THR A 36 -6.42 -28.78 -1.69
N VAL A 37 -7.14 -27.92 -0.97
CA VAL A 37 -7.29 -26.51 -1.34
C VAL A 37 -6.06 -25.69 -0.94
N PHE A 38 -5.46 -26.05 0.19
CA PHE A 38 -4.35 -25.36 0.81
C PHE A 38 -3.18 -25.08 -0.12
N PHE A 39 -2.61 -26.11 -0.76
CA PHE A 39 -1.40 -25.96 -1.59
C PHE A 39 -1.63 -25.01 -2.77
N PRO A 40 -2.69 -25.16 -3.59
CA PRO A 40 -3.04 -24.17 -4.61
C PRO A 40 -3.14 -22.74 -4.06
N ALA A 41 -3.81 -22.53 -2.93
CA ALA A 41 -3.99 -21.19 -2.35
C ALA A 41 -2.66 -20.55 -1.96
N VAL A 42 -1.76 -21.28 -1.27
CA VAL A 42 -0.43 -20.78 -0.90
C VAL A 42 0.45 -20.55 -2.13
N ILE A 43 0.41 -21.44 -3.13
CA ILE A 43 1.12 -21.26 -4.41
C ILE A 43 0.67 -19.96 -5.09
N ALA A 44 -0.64 -19.70 -5.19
CA ALA A 44 -1.13 -18.46 -5.79
C ALA A 44 -0.64 -17.21 -5.04
N CYS A 45 -0.61 -17.24 -3.71
CA CYS A 45 -0.04 -16.13 -2.92
C CYS A 45 1.45 -15.91 -3.23
N LEU A 46 2.26 -16.98 -3.26
CA LEU A 46 3.69 -16.92 -3.56
C LEU A 46 3.98 -16.41 -4.98
N LEU A 47 3.12 -16.72 -5.95
CA LEU A 47 3.30 -16.33 -7.35
C LEU A 47 2.79 -14.91 -7.66
N ALA A 48 2.08 -14.24 -6.75
CA ALA A 48 1.56 -12.89 -6.98
C ALA A 48 2.64 -11.86 -7.39
N PRO A 49 3.82 -11.80 -6.73
CA PRO A 49 4.91 -10.91 -7.14
C PRO A 49 5.54 -11.29 -8.48
N LEU A 50 5.30 -12.51 -8.96
CA LEU A 50 5.86 -13.06 -10.20
C LEU A 50 4.95 -12.84 -11.42
N ASN A 51 3.87 -12.06 -11.29
CA ASN A 51 2.92 -11.77 -12.36
C ASN A 51 3.52 -11.07 -13.60
N LYS A 52 4.78 -10.63 -13.55
CA LYS A 52 5.54 -10.22 -14.74
C LYS A 52 5.83 -11.38 -15.70
N TYR A 53 5.88 -12.61 -15.21
CA TYR A 53 6.03 -13.82 -16.03
C TYR A 53 4.64 -14.30 -16.49
N SER A 54 4.47 -14.48 -17.81
CA SER A 54 3.21 -14.98 -18.39
C SER A 54 2.83 -16.36 -17.86
N THR A 55 3.80 -17.26 -17.66
CA THR A 55 3.58 -18.59 -17.07
C THR A 55 3.00 -18.50 -15.66
N ALA A 56 3.50 -17.59 -14.82
CA ALA A 56 2.96 -17.38 -13.47
C ALA A 56 1.48 -16.94 -13.53
N LYS A 57 1.15 -15.99 -14.41
CA LYS A 57 -0.24 -15.54 -14.65
C LYS A 57 -1.17 -16.67 -15.12
N GLN A 58 -0.67 -17.57 -15.96
CA GLN A 58 -1.44 -18.72 -16.44
C GLN A 58 -1.71 -19.73 -15.32
N ILE A 59 -0.66 -20.06 -14.54
CA ILE A 59 -0.78 -20.94 -13.37
C ILE A 59 -1.79 -20.36 -12.38
N THR A 60 -1.64 -19.10 -11.98
CA THR A 60 -2.53 -18.46 -11.01
C THR A 60 -3.94 -18.31 -11.56
N GLY A 61 -4.11 -17.98 -12.84
CA GLY A 61 -5.45 -17.94 -13.47
C GLY A 61 -6.22 -19.25 -13.30
N LYS A 62 -5.57 -20.40 -13.53
CA LYS A 62 -6.16 -21.73 -13.30
C LYS A 62 -6.41 -22.02 -11.83
N ILE A 63 -5.49 -21.64 -10.93
CA ILE A 63 -5.70 -21.78 -9.48
C ILE A 63 -6.92 -20.97 -9.04
N ILE A 64 -7.07 -19.73 -9.50
CA ILE A 64 -8.22 -18.89 -9.10
C ILE A 64 -9.53 -19.54 -9.55
N SER A 65 -9.61 -20.06 -10.77
CA SER A 65 -10.78 -20.83 -11.22
C SER A 65 -11.03 -22.05 -10.35
N TYR A 66 -9.98 -22.79 -9.97
CA TYR A 66 -10.09 -23.92 -9.05
C TYR A 66 -10.62 -23.50 -7.68
N LEU A 67 -10.05 -22.47 -7.05
CA LEU A 67 -10.49 -22.00 -5.72
C LEU A 67 -11.96 -21.58 -5.72
N LEU A 68 -12.43 -20.89 -6.77
CA LEU A 68 -13.85 -20.52 -6.89
C LEU A 68 -14.78 -21.73 -6.97
N GLN A 69 -14.35 -22.83 -7.58
CA GLN A 69 -15.12 -24.08 -7.62
C GLN A 69 -15.14 -24.82 -6.27
N GLN A 70 -14.13 -24.60 -5.42
CA GLN A 70 -13.99 -25.27 -4.12
C GLN A 70 -14.62 -24.49 -2.96
N ARG A 71 -15.19 -23.31 -3.22
CA ARG A 71 -15.80 -22.44 -2.23
C ARG A 71 -17.13 -23.01 -1.72
N SER A 72 -17.42 -22.88 -0.43
CA SER A 72 -18.77 -23.08 0.12
C SER A 72 -19.70 -21.91 -0.22
N GLU A 73 -21.00 -22.00 0.04
CA GLU A 73 -21.91 -20.86 -0.10
C GLU A 73 -21.50 -19.67 0.80
N ASN A 74 -20.94 -19.95 1.98
CA ASN A 74 -20.52 -18.97 3.00
C ASN A 74 -19.13 -18.38 2.76
N TRP A 75 -18.53 -18.58 1.57
CA TRP A 75 -17.17 -18.10 1.26
C TRP A 75 -16.09 -18.69 2.18
N THR A 76 -16.24 -19.98 2.51
CA THR A 76 -15.25 -20.77 3.27
C THR A 76 -14.71 -21.92 2.44
N TRP A 77 -13.52 -22.38 2.80
CA TRP A 77 -12.84 -23.48 2.13
C TRP A 77 -12.52 -24.61 3.10
N ASN A 78 -12.50 -25.81 2.55
CA ASN A 78 -12.16 -27.03 3.26
C ASN A 78 -10.73 -27.44 2.93
N TYR A 79 -10.06 -28.10 3.87
CA TYR A 79 -8.80 -28.79 3.60
C TYR A 79 -8.89 -29.69 2.37
N TRP A 80 -9.92 -30.54 2.29
CA TRP A 80 -10.10 -31.44 1.16
C TRP A 80 -10.67 -30.72 -0.07
N ASN A 81 -10.22 -31.12 -1.25
CA ASN A 81 -10.98 -30.87 -2.47
C ASN A 81 -12.38 -31.49 -2.31
N ARG A 82 -13.43 -30.66 -2.43
CA ARG A 82 -14.83 -31.05 -2.21
C ARG A 82 -15.31 -32.12 -3.20
N THR A 83 -14.65 -32.28 -4.35
CA THR A 83 -14.96 -33.33 -5.32
C THR A 83 -14.12 -34.60 -5.13
N ALA A 84 -13.19 -34.61 -4.18
CA ALA A 84 -12.36 -35.77 -3.88
C ALA A 84 -13.04 -36.74 -2.90
N ALA A 85 -12.70 -38.03 -3.00
CA ALA A 85 -13.25 -39.08 -2.15
C ALA A 85 -12.96 -38.84 -0.65
N GLN A 86 -11.84 -38.19 -0.32
CA GLN A 86 -11.45 -37.86 1.04
C GLN A 86 -12.46 -36.93 1.72
N TYR A 87 -13.07 -36.00 0.98
CA TYR A 87 -14.10 -35.12 1.53
C TYR A 87 -15.31 -35.91 2.05
N GLN A 88 -15.64 -37.03 1.41
CA GLN A 88 -16.74 -37.91 1.81
C GLN A 88 -16.35 -38.88 2.94
N HIS A 89 -15.12 -39.43 2.89
CA HIS A 89 -14.72 -40.53 3.77
C HIS A 89 -13.87 -40.12 4.98
N MET A 90 -13.32 -38.91 4.98
CA MET A 90 -12.53 -38.32 6.06
C MET A 90 -12.96 -36.86 6.30
N PRO A 91 -14.26 -36.59 6.54
CA PRO A 91 -14.79 -35.24 6.48
C PRO A 91 -14.16 -34.35 7.56
N TYR A 92 -13.68 -33.18 7.13
CA TYR A 92 -13.31 -32.08 8.01
C TYR A 92 -14.33 -30.95 7.90
N PRO A 93 -14.52 -30.16 8.98
CA PRO A 93 -15.12 -28.84 8.84
C PRO A 93 -14.26 -27.99 7.91
N ASP A 94 -14.86 -26.93 7.38
CA ASP A 94 -14.06 -25.85 6.80
C ASP A 94 -13.19 -25.20 7.88
N ASP A 95 -12.11 -24.53 7.49
CA ASP A 95 -11.16 -23.96 8.44
C ASP A 95 -10.64 -22.59 7.98
N CYS A 96 -10.16 -21.81 8.94
CA CYS A 96 -9.61 -20.48 8.71
C CYS A 96 -8.27 -20.53 7.96
N ASP A 97 -7.50 -21.61 8.02
CA ASP A 97 -6.19 -21.67 7.38
C ASP A 97 -6.34 -21.68 5.85
N ASP A 98 -7.12 -22.65 5.36
CA ASP A 98 -7.50 -22.79 3.96
C ASP A 98 -8.32 -21.58 3.48
N THR A 99 -9.29 -21.14 4.27
CA THR A 99 -10.17 -20.01 3.92
C THR A 99 -9.39 -18.72 3.71
N PHE A 100 -8.54 -18.32 4.66
CA PHE A 100 -7.82 -17.06 4.56
C PHE A 100 -6.62 -17.11 3.59
N CYS A 101 -6.05 -18.29 3.35
CA CYS A 101 -5.14 -18.47 2.21
C CYS A 101 -5.87 -18.29 0.86
N ALA A 102 -7.06 -18.86 0.69
CA ALA A 102 -7.84 -18.76 -0.54
C ALA A 102 -8.34 -17.33 -0.78
N LEU A 103 -8.87 -16.67 0.25
CA LEU A 103 -9.30 -15.27 0.19
C LEU A 103 -8.12 -14.34 -0.14
N SER A 104 -6.95 -14.55 0.45
CA SER A 104 -5.74 -13.79 0.12
C SER A 104 -5.33 -13.98 -1.34
N ALA A 105 -5.36 -15.21 -1.85
CA ALA A 105 -5.07 -15.48 -3.26
C ALA A 105 -6.06 -14.78 -4.20
N LEU A 106 -7.36 -14.81 -3.89
CA LEU A 106 -8.39 -14.11 -4.64
C LEU A 106 -8.18 -12.59 -4.62
N GLN A 107 -7.88 -12.01 -3.46
CA GLN A 107 -7.59 -10.59 -3.31
C GLN A 107 -6.37 -10.15 -4.14
N LEU A 108 -5.30 -10.93 -4.13
CA LEU A 108 -4.05 -10.62 -4.84
C LEU A 108 -4.18 -10.68 -6.38
N HIS A 109 -5.02 -11.58 -6.92
CA HIS A 109 -5.10 -11.81 -8.38
C HIS A 109 -6.40 -11.33 -9.03
N ARG A 110 -7.47 -11.18 -8.24
CA ARG A 110 -8.84 -10.83 -8.67
C ARG A 110 -9.58 -10.05 -7.58
N SER A 111 -9.00 -8.94 -7.11
CA SER A 111 -9.56 -8.09 -6.03
C SER A 111 -11.00 -7.57 -6.24
N HIS A 112 -11.53 -7.59 -7.47
CA HIS A 112 -12.93 -7.25 -7.75
C HIS A 112 -13.92 -8.34 -7.32
N ILE A 113 -13.48 -9.59 -7.14
CA ILE A 113 -14.30 -10.70 -6.65
C ILE A 113 -14.57 -10.54 -5.15
N ILE A 114 -13.63 -9.96 -4.40
CA ILE A 114 -13.81 -9.61 -2.99
C ILE A 114 -14.68 -8.35 -2.91
N SER A 115 -15.99 -8.55 -3.06
CA SER A 115 -17.04 -7.53 -2.96
C SER A 115 -17.37 -7.21 -1.51
N GLY A 116 -18.23 -6.21 -1.30
CA GLY A 116 -18.73 -5.89 0.04
C GLY A 116 -19.50 -7.05 0.68
N GLU A 117 -20.27 -7.82 -0.10
CA GLU A 117 -20.94 -9.04 0.37
C GLU A 117 -19.93 -10.07 0.90
N VAL A 118 -18.84 -10.30 0.16
CA VAL A 118 -17.79 -11.25 0.58
C VAL A 118 -17.15 -10.78 1.89
N LEU A 119 -16.88 -9.48 2.02
CA LEU A 119 -16.35 -8.91 3.26
C LEU A 119 -17.36 -9.02 4.42
N ALA A 120 -18.66 -8.82 4.17
CA ALA A 120 -19.70 -9.00 5.19
C ALA A 120 -19.76 -10.46 5.67
N ASN A 121 -19.71 -11.43 4.75
CA ASN A 121 -19.60 -12.85 5.06
C ASN A 121 -18.32 -13.16 5.85
N THR A 122 -17.20 -12.52 5.49
CA THR A 122 -15.92 -12.69 6.20
C THR A 122 -15.99 -12.16 7.63
N VAL A 123 -16.63 -11.01 7.86
CA VAL A 123 -16.82 -10.46 9.21
C VAL A 123 -17.73 -11.38 10.02
N GLN A 124 -18.85 -11.83 9.46
CA GLN A 124 -19.76 -12.76 10.14
C GLN A 124 -19.06 -14.08 10.48
N LEU A 125 -18.23 -14.60 9.58
CA LEU A 125 -17.39 -15.76 9.82
C LEU A 125 -16.46 -15.51 11.01
N LEU A 126 -15.66 -14.43 10.98
CA LEU A 126 -14.70 -14.13 12.04
C LEU A 126 -15.39 -13.98 13.39
N THR A 127 -16.51 -13.25 13.46
CA THR A 127 -17.34 -13.14 14.68
C THR A 127 -17.82 -14.51 15.17
N SER A 128 -18.19 -15.42 14.27
CA SER A 128 -18.66 -16.75 14.67
C SER A 128 -17.57 -17.66 15.27
N VAL A 129 -16.30 -17.40 14.97
CA VAL A 129 -15.17 -18.21 15.43
C VAL A 129 -14.25 -17.47 16.41
N GLU A 130 -14.56 -16.23 16.79
CA GLU A 130 -13.71 -15.43 17.67
C GLU A 130 -13.69 -15.97 19.11
N LEU A 131 -12.50 -16.00 19.71
CA LEU A 131 -12.35 -16.32 21.13
C LEU A 131 -12.60 -15.10 22.02
N GLN A 132 -12.36 -13.92 21.45
CA GLN A 132 -12.64 -12.61 22.02
C GLN A 132 -12.78 -11.62 20.85
N GLU A 133 -13.42 -10.48 21.10
CA GLU A 133 -13.66 -9.44 20.09
C GLU A 133 -12.37 -9.07 19.35
N GLY A 134 -12.38 -9.15 18.02
CA GLY A 134 -11.21 -8.81 17.20
C GLY A 134 -10.08 -9.86 17.25
N GLY A 135 -10.37 -11.08 17.69
CA GLY A 135 -9.46 -12.22 17.68
C GLY A 135 -8.63 -12.37 18.97
N PRO A 136 -7.89 -13.49 19.15
CA PRO A 136 -7.67 -14.53 18.16
C PRO A 136 -8.89 -15.40 17.90
N TYR A 137 -8.82 -16.17 16.82
CA TYR A 137 -9.92 -16.96 16.26
C TYR A 137 -9.66 -18.45 16.37
N ASN A 138 -10.72 -19.26 16.45
CA ASN A 138 -10.59 -20.71 16.30
C ASN A 138 -10.15 -21.06 14.88
N THR A 139 -9.35 -22.13 14.74
CA THR A 139 -8.91 -22.63 13.44
C THR A 139 -10.09 -23.18 12.65
N TRP A 140 -10.93 -24.00 13.29
CA TRP A 140 -12.02 -24.70 12.62
C TRP A 140 -13.30 -23.88 12.59
N ILE A 141 -14.04 -23.99 11.48
CA ILE A 141 -15.33 -23.35 11.25
C ILE A 141 -16.40 -24.44 11.40
N ALA A 142 -16.88 -24.63 12.63
CA ALA A 142 -17.84 -25.67 12.97
C ALA A 142 -19.01 -25.10 13.79
N TYR A 143 -20.21 -25.65 13.58
CA TYR A 143 -21.41 -25.28 14.35
C TYR A 143 -21.30 -25.64 15.83
N ASP A 144 -20.60 -26.72 16.16
CA ASP A 144 -20.31 -27.13 17.53
C ASP A 144 -18.80 -27.15 17.78
N LEU A 145 -18.28 -26.08 18.39
CA LEU A 145 -16.88 -25.96 18.82
C LEU A 145 -16.66 -26.72 20.14
N THR A 146 -16.90 -28.03 20.15
CA THR A 146 -16.57 -28.93 21.27
C THR A 146 -15.33 -29.78 20.95
N GLY A 147 -14.57 -30.13 21.99
CA GLY A 147 -13.43 -31.04 21.87
C GLY A 147 -12.32 -30.55 20.94
N THR A 148 -11.99 -31.35 19.92
CA THR A 148 -10.82 -31.16 19.04
C THR A 148 -10.94 -29.98 18.06
N TRP A 149 -12.15 -29.49 17.81
CA TRP A 149 -12.41 -28.39 16.85
C TRP A 149 -12.30 -27.00 17.49
N ARG A 150 -12.31 -26.92 18.83
CA ARG A 150 -12.07 -25.67 19.55
C ARG A 150 -10.59 -25.48 19.81
N ASP A 151 -9.88 -25.05 18.78
CA ASP A 151 -8.47 -24.73 18.90
C ASP A 151 -8.06 -23.42 18.24
N MET A 152 -7.01 -22.81 18.78
CA MET A 152 -6.36 -21.65 18.20
C MET A 152 -4.93 -22.02 17.85
N ASP A 153 -4.57 -21.83 16.58
CA ASP A 153 -3.23 -22.05 16.07
C ASP A 153 -2.59 -20.74 15.62
N PHE A 154 -1.32 -20.54 16.01
CA PHE A 154 -0.60 -19.30 15.74
C PHE A 154 -0.42 -19.04 14.23
N ALA A 155 -0.09 -20.07 13.43
CA ALA A 155 0.12 -19.90 12.00
C ALA A 155 -1.18 -19.49 11.30
N VAL A 156 -2.31 -20.08 11.72
CA VAL A 156 -3.64 -19.74 11.21
C VAL A 156 -3.97 -18.27 11.49
N GLN A 157 -3.66 -17.77 12.71
CA GLN A 157 -3.85 -16.35 13.01
C GLN A 157 -3.06 -15.44 12.07
N THR A 158 -1.84 -15.84 11.67
CA THR A 158 -1.05 -15.05 10.71
C THR A 158 -1.64 -15.05 9.30
N ASN A 159 -2.35 -16.11 8.89
CA ASN A 159 -3.07 -16.15 7.62
C ASN A 159 -4.31 -15.24 7.65
N ILE A 160 -5.06 -15.23 8.75
CA ILE A 160 -6.18 -14.28 8.96
C ILE A 160 -5.68 -12.85 8.90
N ALA A 161 -4.67 -12.52 9.71
CA ALA A 161 -4.09 -11.19 9.77
C ALA A 161 -3.49 -10.73 8.43
N TYR A 162 -2.90 -11.66 7.65
CA TYR A 162 -2.41 -11.32 6.33
C TYR A 162 -3.53 -10.87 5.40
N PHE A 163 -4.65 -11.59 5.34
CA PHE A 163 -5.80 -11.15 4.55
C PHE A 163 -6.33 -9.78 5.00
N LEU A 164 -6.48 -9.57 6.31
CA LEU A 164 -6.93 -8.29 6.87
C LEU A 164 -5.97 -7.14 6.47
N SER A 165 -4.67 -7.40 6.49
CA SER A 165 -3.66 -6.41 6.07
C SER A 165 -3.75 -6.04 4.57
N LEU A 166 -4.29 -6.91 3.71
CA LEU A 166 -4.56 -6.58 2.30
C LEU A 166 -5.73 -5.60 2.12
N HIS A 167 -6.44 -5.30 3.21
CA HIS A 167 -7.52 -4.32 3.32
C HIS A 167 -7.16 -3.18 4.29
N ASP A 168 -5.88 -3.03 4.64
CA ASP A 168 -5.38 -2.03 5.59
C ASP A 168 -6.03 -2.11 6.99
N ILE A 169 -6.48 -3.31 7.37
CA ILE A 169 -7.07 -3.59 8.69
C ILE A 169 -6.01 -4.23 9.59
N SER A 170 -5.83 -3.65 10.78
CA SER A 170 -5.12 -4.28 11.90
C SER A 170 -6.06 -4.43 13.09
N LEU A 171 -5.81 -5.46 13.91
CA LEU A 171 -6.64 -5.77 15.07
C LEU A 171 -5.74 -5.83 16.33
N PRO A 172 -5.97 -4.98 17.35
CA PRO A 172 -5.07 -4.86 18.50
C PRO A 172 -4.78 -6.18 19.23
N ASN A 173 -5.76 -7.09 19.28
CA ASN A 173 -5.61 -8.38 19.95
C ASN A 173 -4.72 -9.35 19.16
N LEU A 174 -4.82 -9.35 17.83
CA LEU A 174 -3.88 -10.10 16.98
C LEU A 174 -2.48 -9.47 17.05
N ASP A 175 -2.38 -8.15 16.99
CA ASP A 175 -1.11 -7.43 17.09
C ASP A 175 -0.41 -7.75 18.42
N GLY A 176 -1.15 -7.74 19.52
CA GLY A 176 -0.64 -8.12 20.85
C GLY A 176 -0.18 -9.58 20.93
N LEU A 177 -0.89 -10.51 20.27
CA LEU A 177 -0.50 -11.91 20.16
C LEU A 177 0.85 -12.05 19.44
N PHE A 178 1.00 -11.41 18.28
CA PHE A 178 2.23 -11.48 17.48
C PHE A 178 3.41 -10.79 18.16
N GLU A 179 3.19 -9.62 18.76
CA GLU A 179 4.19 -8.91 19.57
C GLU A 179 4.71 -9.79 20.71
N THR A 180 3.81 -10.44 21.44
CA THR A 180 4.18 -11.33 22.55
C THR A 180 5.00 -12.53 22.07
N ALA A 181 4.56 -13.19 21.00
CA ALA A 181 5.25 -14.33 20.41
C ALA A 181 6.66 -13.96 19.93
N CYS A 182 6.81 -12.82 19.24
CA CYS A 182 8.10 -12.33 18.74
C CYS A 182 9.04 -11.87 19.85
N ARG A 183 8.50 -11.25 20.92
CA ARG A 183 9.26 -10.89 22.12
C ARG A 183 9.81 -12.13 22.81
N GLN A 184 8.98 -13.17 22.95
CA GLN A 184 9.34 -14.42 23.64
C GLN A 184 10.09 -15.42 22.75
N LYS A 185 10.19 -15.15 21.43
CA LYS A 185 10.75 -16.07 20.42
C LYS A 185 10.06 -17.44 20.42
N LYS A 186 8.73 -17.44 20.59
CA LYS A 186 7.91 -18.64 20.68
C LYS A 186 6.82 -18.59 19.60
N TRP A 187 6.99 -19.42 18.56
CA TRP A 187 6.12 -19.46 17.37
C TRP A 187 5.65 -20.90 17.14
N ASP A 188 4.80 -21.39 18.04
CA ASP A 188 4.34 -22.79 17.99
C ASP A 188 3.10 -22.95 17.11
N SER A 189 3.06 -24.04 16.34
CA SER A 189 1.88 -24.46 15.59
C SER A 189 1.64 -25.96 15.72
N LYS A 190 0.37 -26.32 15.83
CA LYS A 190 -0.12 -27.70 15.75
C LYS A 190 -0.01 -28.25 14.35
N TYR A 191 -0.20 -27.42 13.32
CA TYR A 191 -0.30 -27.84 11.92
C TYR A 191 1.02 -27.73 11.14
N TYR A 192 1.94 -26.87 11.56
CA TYR A 192 3.22 -26.68 10.87
C TYR A 192 4.38 -27.29 11.67
N PRO A 193 5.05 -28.34 11.16
CA PRO A 193 6.13 -29.00 11.87
C PRO A 193 7.43 -28.18 11.91
N GLN A 194 7.58 -27.20 11.01
CA GLN A 194 8.80 -26.39 10.87
C GLN A 194 8.47 -24.91 11.14
N VAL A 195 9.30 -24.27 11.96
CA VAL A 195 9.15 -22.85 12.32
C VAL A 195 9.25 -21.91 11.12
N TYR A 196 9.96 -22.31 10.06
CA TYR A 196 10.18 -21.47 8.87
C TYR A 196 8.88 -21.15 8.12
N SER A 197 7.92 -22.09 8.05
CA SER A 197 6.61 -21.83 7.44
C SER A 197 5.80 -20.80 8.24
N ILE A 198 5.86 -20.92 9.56
CA ILE A 198 5.16 -20.03 10.51
C ILE A 198 5.73 -18.61 10.41
N LEU A 199 7.06 -18.48 10.43
CA LEU A 199 7.74 -17.20 10.30
C LEU A 199 7.53 -16.55 8.94
N TYR A 200 7.50 -17.36 7.86
CA TYR A 200 7.15 -16.87 6.55
C TYR A 200 5.75 -16.26 6.55
N PHE A 201 4.73 -16.98 7.05
CA PHE A 201 3.36 -16.47 7.07
C PHE A 201 3.23 -15.19 7.89
N LEU A 202 3.87 -15.13 9.06
CA LEU A 202 3.92 -13.93 9.92
C LEU A 202 4.57 -12.74 9.20
N SER A 203 5.70 -12.96 8.52
CA SER A 203 6.48 -11.88 7.89
C SER A 203 5.79 -11.16 6.77
N ARG A 204 4.74 -11.75 6.17
CA ARG A 204 3.98 -11.12 5.09
C ARG A 204 3.25 -9.85 5.53
N MET A 205 2.87 -9.75 6.80
CA MET A 205 2.15 -8.59 7.35
C MET A 205 2.83 -7.94 8.55
N TYR A 206 3.59 -8.70 9.37
CA TYR A 206 4.09 -8.17 10.64
C TYR A 206 5.09 -7.03 10.44
N LYS A 207 4.79 -5.86 11.03
CA LYS A 207 5.67 -4.66 11.05
C LYS A 207 6.07 -4.24 12.46
N GLY A 208 5.83 -5.10 13.45
CA GLY A 208 6.06 -4.79 14.85
C GLY A 208 7.54 -4.66 15.23
N LYS A 209 7.77 -4.09 16.42
CA LYS A 209 9.10 -3.68 16.89
C LYS A 209 10.05 -4.85 17.16
N TYR A 210 9.52 -6.06 17.34
CA TYR A 210 10.31 -7.28 17.57
C TYR A 210 10.66 -8.05 16.29
N SER A 211 10.45 -7.47 15.10
CA SER A 211 10.90 -8.07 13.83
C SER A 211 12.39 -8.45 13.83
N LYS A 212 13.24 -7.64 14.49
CA LYS A 212 14.67 -7.95 14.68
C LYS A 212 14.93 -9.28 15.40
N ASN A 213 14.02 -9.72 16.28
CA ASN A 213 14.16 -11.01 16.97
C ASN A 213 13.97 -12.19 16.00
N ILE A 214 13.06 -12.07 15.04
CA ILE A 214 12.86 -13.07 13.98
C ILE A 214 14.11 -13.16 13.11
N CYS A 215 14.62 -12.01 12.67
CA CYS A 215 15.83 -11.95 11.85
C CYS A 215 17.04 -12.56 12.57
N ALA A 216 17.25 -12.19 13.83
CA ALA A 216 18.33 -12.74 14.65
C ALA A 216 18.20 -14.25 14.85
N PHE A 217 16.97 -14.77 15.05
CA PHE A 217 16.73 -16.20 15.15
C PHE A 217 17.10 -16.93 13.85
N LEU A 218 16.68 -16.41 12.68
CA LEU A 218 17.00 -17.00 11.39
C LEU A 218 18.49 -16.98 11.10
N GLN A 219 19.16 -15.84 11.34
CA GLN A 219 20.61 -15.71 11.16
C GLN A 219 21.39 -16.68 12.06
N ALA A 220 20.99 -16.81 13.34
CA ALA A 220 21.62 -17.76 14.26
C ALA A 220 21.36 -19.23 13.90
N SER A 221 20.27 -19.51 13.17
CA SER A 221 19.90 -20.86 12.72
C SER A 221 20.46 -21.21 11.34
N GLN A 222 21.11 -20.26 10.65
CA GLN A 222 21.72 -20.51 9.35
C GLN A 222 22.95 -21.41 9.52
N ARG A 223 23.04 -22.44 8.70
CA ARG A 223 24.20 -23.34 8.68
C ARG A 223 25.39 -22.67 8.00
N ALA A 224 26.59 -23.19 8.25
CA ALA A 224 27.82 -22.67 7.66
C ALA A 224 27.86 -22.76 6.12
N ASP A 225 27.05 -23.63 5.51
CA ASP A 225 26.90 -23.74 4.05
C ASP A 225 25.94 -22.69 3.46
N GLY A 226 25.33 -21.84 4.31
CA GLY A 226 24.35 -20.83 3.91
C GLY A 226 22.89 -21.31 3.93
N SER A 227 22.61 -22.57 4.27
CA SER A 227 21.27 -23.15 4.22
C SER A 227 20.54 -23.16 5.58
N TRP A 228 19.23 -23.46 5.54
CA TRP A 228 18.42 -23.87 6.70
C TRP A 228 18.03 -25.35 6.62
N GLY A 229 18.94 -26.15 6.06
CA GLY A 229 18.95 -27.61 6.13
C GLY A 229 18.21 -28.37 5.05
N ASN A 230 17.26 -27.75 4.35
CA ASN A 230 16.74 -28.24 3.07
C ASN A 230 16.31 -27.06 2.19
N MET A 231 15.98 -27.35 0.93
CA MET A 231 15.62 -26.32 -0.05
C MET A 231 14.39 -25.51 0.38
N LEU A 232 13.32 -26.16 0.84
CA LEU A 232 12.09 -25.49 1.27
C LEU A 232 12.33 -24.54 2.46
N ASN A 233 12.98 -25.03 3.52
CA ASN A 233 13.29 -24.23 4.70
C ASN A 233 14.19 -23.03 4.35
N SER A 234 15.19 -23.24 3.49
CA SER A 234 16.10 -22.18 3.07
C SER A 234 15.37 -21.10 2.27
N ALA A 235 14.47 -21.50 1.38
CA ALA A 235 13.66 -20.58 0.60
C ALA A 235 12.67 -19.78 1.49
N LEU A 236 12.01 -20.43 2.46
CA LEU A 236 11.12 -19.77 3.42
C LEU A 236 11.86 -18.80 4.34
N ALA A 237 13.03 -19.19 4.85
CA ALA A 237 13.87 -18.33 5.68
C ALA A 237 14.36 -17.10 4.89
N LEU A 238 14.80 -17.30 3.64
CA LEU A 238 15.21 -16.21 2.76
C LEU A 238 14.05 -15.25 2.45
N LEU A 239 12.87 -15.77 2.13
CA LEU A 239 11.67 -14.95 1.93
C LEU A 239 11.31 -14.15 3.18
N THR A 240 11.39 -14.79 4.35
CA THR A 240 11.14 -14.14 5.64
C THR A 240 12.10 -12.98 5.89
N LEU A 241 13.40 -13.20 5.74
CA LEU A 241 14.42 -12.14 5.89
C LEU A 241 14.17 -10.98 4.93
N ARG A 242 13.81 -11.29 3.69
CA ARG A 242 13.56 -10.26 2.68
C ARG A 242 12.28 -9.49 2.90
N ASN A 243 11.24 -10.10 3.46
CA ASN A 243 10.03 -9.38 3.88
C ASN A 243 10.33 -8.32 4.97
N PHE A 244 11.44 -8.50 5.71
CA PHE A 244 12.00 -7.52 6.65
C PHE A 244 13.14 -6.67 6.05
N GLY A 245 13.36 -6.72 4.74
CA GLY A 245 14.37 -5.91 4.04
C GLY A 245 15.81 -6.38 4.18
N ILE A 246 16.04 -7.64 4.57
CA ILE A 246 17.37 -8.22 4.74
C ILE A 246 17.68 -9.17 3.57
N GLU A 247 18.75 -8.90 2.84
CA GLU A 247 19.29 -9.81 1.83
C GLU A 247 20.24 -10.84 2.48
N ASN A 248 20.34 -12.03 1.87
CA ASN A 248 21.25 -13.08 2.30
C ASN A 248 21.87 -13.77 1.07
N ASN A 249 23.08 -13.35 0.70
CA ASN A 249 23.76 -13.81 -0.50
C ASN A 249 24.23 -15.27 -0.39
N ASP A 250 24.56 -15.73 0.82
CA ASP A 250 25.01 -17.11 1.05
C ASP A 250 23.86 -18.07 0.76
N ALA A 251 22.66 -17.75 1.27
CA ALA A 251 21.44 -18.51 0.97
C ALA A 251 21.12 -18.54 -0.52
N LEU A 252 21.20 -17.39 -1.21
CA LEU A 252 20.98 -17.31 -2.66
C LEU A 252 21.97 -18.17 -3.45
N THR A 253 23.24 -18.14 -3.06
CA THR A 253 24.31 -18.91 -3.69
C THR A 253 24.07 -20.40 -3.48
N TRP A 254 23.79 -20.81 -2.25
CA TRP A 254 23.48 -22.19 -1.91
C TRP A 254 22.25 -22.71 -2.66
N MET A 255 21.16 -21.94 -2.69
CA MET A 255 19.93 -22.34 -3.40
C MET A 255 20.14 -22.51 -4.90
N ARG A 256 20.96 -21.66 -5.53
CA ARG A 256 21.29 -21.79 -6.96
C ARG A 256 22.14 -23.03 -7.23
N ALA A 257 23.04 -23.38 -6.33
CA ALA A 257 23.90 -24.55 -6.45
C ALA A 257 23.16 -25.88 -6.28
N HIS A 258 22.04 -25.88 -5.55
CA HIS A 258 21.25 -27.09 -5.23
C HIS A 258 19.84 -27.06 -5.84
N LEU A 259 19.65 -26.36 -6.96
CA LEU A 259 18.33 -26.08 -7.54
C LEU A 259 17.52 -27.36 -7.84
N GLU A 260 18.16 -28.49 -8.08
CA GLU A 260 17.53 -29.80 -8.25
C GLU A 260 16.65 -30.22 -7.06
N ASP A 261 16.94 -29.73 -5.85
CA ASP A 261 16.16 -30.01 -4.65
C ASP A 261 14.86 -29.20 -4.58
N ALA A 262 14.70 -28.18 -5.43
CA ALA A 262 13.47 -27.38 -5.51
C ALA A 262 12.29 -28.17 -6.10
N TYR A 263 12.57 -29.28 -6.79
CA TYR A 263 11.56 -30.15 -7.41
C TYR A 263 11.07 -31.27 -6.47
N LYS A 264 11.57 -31.33 -5.22
CA LYS A 264 11.18 -32.35 -4.23
C LYS A 264 9.97 -31.90 -3.40
N PRO A 265 9.06 -32.82 -3.02
CA PRO A 265 7.92 -32.50 -2.16
C PRO A 265 8.35 -32.46 -0.68
N TRP A 266 9.07 -31.43 -0.27
CA TRP A 266 9.50 -31.29 1.13
C TRP A 266 8.30 -31.15 2.08
N PRO A 267 8.36 -31.74 3.30
CA PRO A 267 7.29 -31.61 4.30
C PRO A 267 7.02 -30.14 4.66
N PHE A 268 5.77 -29.71 4.54
CA PHE A 268 5.34 -28.34 4.77
C PHE A 268 4.35 -28.21 5.94
N CYS A 269 3.31 -29.06 5.97
CA CYS A 269 2.30 -29.10 7.04
C CYS A 269 2.05 -30.55 7.48
N LYS A 270 1.36 -30.73 8.60
CA LYS A 270 0.91 -32.04 9.08
C LYS A 270 -0.34 -32.44 8.34
N ASP A 271 -0.41 -33.73 8.02
CA ASP A 271 -1.57 -34.36 7.43
C ASP A 271 -2.38 -35.12 8.49
N PRO A 272 -3.60 -35.57 8.15
CA PRO A 272 -4.43 -36.40 9.00
C PRO A 272 -3.68 -37.60 9.56
N THR A 273 -4.01 -37.95 10.81
CA THR A 273 -3.52 -39.18 11.42
C THR A 273 -4.29 -40.37 10.86
N ILE A 274 -3.59 -41.29 10.20
CA ILE A 274 -4.19 -42.49 9.60
C ILE A 274 -3.77 -43.70 10.45
N HIS A 275 -4.74 -44.39 11.03
CA HIS A 275 -4.52 -45.54 11.95
C HIS A 275 -3.50 -45.23 13.07
N GLY A 276 -3.64 -44.06 13.71
CA GLY A 276 -2.76 -43.63 14.81
C GLY A 276 -1.36 -43.15 14.39
N LYS A 277 -1.06 -43.07 13.10
CA LYS A 277 0.24 -42.60 12.58
C LYS A 277 0.12 -41.16 12.07
N ALA A 278 1.00 -40.28 12.54
CA ALA A 278 1.08 -38.90 12.08
C ALA A 278 1.80 -38.82 10.72
N TYR A 279 1.21 -38.10 9.77
CA TYR A 279 1.77 -37.86 8.44
C TYR A 279 2.15 -36.39 8.27
N THR A 280 3.05 -36.13 7.33
CA THR A 280 3.34 -34.77 6.86
C THR A 280 3.13 -34.67 5.36
N ALA A 281 2.50 -33.57 4.94
CA ALA A 281 2.21 -33.26 3.56
C ALA A 281 3.34 -32.41 2.95
N GLY A 282 3.75 -32.73 1.73
CA GLY A 282 4.64 -31.90 0.92
C GLY A 282 4.15 -31.82 -0.52
N SER A 283 4.38 -30.69 -1.19
CA SER A 283 4.11 -30.53 -2.61
C SER A 283 5.36 -30.02 -3.33
N ALA A 284 5.74 -30.70 -4.41
CA ALA A 284 6.86 -30.29 -5.24
C ALA A 284 6.56 -28.94 -5.92
N ALA A 285 5.32 -28.74 -6.36
CA ALA A 285 4.88 -27.46 -6.91
C ALA A 285 4.94 -26.33 -5.89
N LEU A 286 4.56 -26.58 -4.62
CA LEU A 286 4.72 -25.59 -3.55
C LEU A 286 6.20 -25.26 -3.31
N THR A 287 7.06 -26.28 -3.17
CA THR A 287 8.50 -26.06 -2.97
C THR A 287 9.08 -25.22 -4.10
N ALA A 288 8.77 -25.56 -5.35
CA ALA A 288 9.20 -24.81 -6.51
C ALA A 288 8.67 -23.37 -6.49
N ALA A 289 7.43 -23.14 -6.06
CA ALA A 289 6.83 -21.80 -5.95
C ALA A 289 7.54 -20.95 -4.89
N VAL A 290 7.83 -21.52 -3.71
CA VAL A 290 8.61 -20.84 -2.66
C VAL A 290 10.01 -20.50 -3.19
N CYS A 291 10.67 -21.43 -3.88
CA CYS A 291 11.99 -21.20 -4.47
C CYS A 291 11.97 -20.13 -5.55
N ALA A 292 10.95 -20.12 -6.42
CA ALA A 292 10.80 -19.13 -7.47
C ALA A 292 10.64 -17.73 -6.87
N ALA A 293 9.79 -17.59 -5.84
CA ALA A 293 9.60 -16.34 -5.12
C ALA A 293 10.88 -15.90 -4.39
N ALA A 294 11.61 -16.84 -3.79
CA ALA A 294 12.85 -16.58 -3.05
C ALA A 294 14.03 -16.22 -3.97
N LEU A 295 14.12 -16.80 -5.16
CA LEU A 295 15.21 -16.54 -6.11
C LEU A 295 14.98 -15.31 -6.96
N GLU A 296 13.72 -14.93 -7.18
CA GLU A 296 13.40 -13.67 -7.81
C GLU A 296 13.92 -12.53 -6.92
N PRO A 297 14.70 -11.58 -7.45
CA PRO A 297 15.00 -10.36 -6.72
C PRO A 297 13.67 -9.70 -6.38
N LEU A 298 13.34 -9.59 -5.09
CA LEU A 298 12.19 -8.81 -4.71
C LEU A 298 12.45 -7.41 -5.27
N HIS A 299 11.55 -6.97 -6.14
CA HIS A 299 11.14 -5.58 -6.10
C HIS A 299 10.41 -5.44 -4.76
N ILE A 300 11.16 -5.51 -3.64
CA ILE A 300 10.84 -4.66 -2.52
C ILE A 300 10.64 -3.35 -3.25
N SER A 301 9.45 -2.78 -3.14
CA SER A 301 9.36 -1.34 -3.29
C SER A 301 10.34 -0.82 -2.25
N LYS A 302 11.65 -0.78 -2.58
CA LYS A 302 12.48 0.36 -2.26
C LYS A 302 11.57 1.47 -2.69
N LYS A 303 10.80 2.04 -1.75
CA LYS A 303 9.83 3.13 -1.92
C LYS A 303 10.13 3.73 -3.28
N VAL A 304 9.43 3.30 -4.35
CA VAL A 304 9.96 3.35 -5.74
C VAL A 304 11.09 4.34 -5.78
N THR A 305 12.35 3.89 -5.61
CA THR A 305 13.47 4.80 -5.79
C THR A 305 13.57 4.94 -7.31
N ARG A 306 12.48 5.45 -7.93
CA ARG A 306 12.52 6.57 -8.85
C ARG A 306 13.73 7.31 -8.38
N SER A 307 14.81 7.23 -9.15
CA SER A 307 15.98 8.05 -8.97
C SER A 307 15.46 9.44 -8.64
N TYR A 308 15.39 9.75 -7.34
CA TYR A 308 14.63 10.87 -6.80
C TYR A 308 15.56 12.02 -7.03
N ASN A 309 15.57 12.55 -8.25
CA ASN A 309 16.47 13.58 -8.76
C ASN A 309 17.71 13.71 -7.86
N SER A 310 18.61 12.71 -7.90
CA SER A 310 19.54 12.41 -6.79
C SER A 310 20.47 13.57 -6.42
N SER A 311 20.51 14.62 -7.23
CA SER A 311 21.18 15.88 -6.98
C SER A 311 20.38 16.91 -6.18
N LEU A 312 19.04 16.88 -6.18
CA LEU A 312 18.20 17.94 -5.59
C LEU A 312 18.20 17.92 -4.07
N VAL A 313 18.01 16.74 -3.45
CA VAL A 313 18.01 16.62 -1.98
C VAL A 313 19.37 17.03 -1.40
N PRO A 314 20.52 16.55 -1.93
CA PRO A 314 21.82 17.07 -1.52
C PRO A 314 21.96 18.58 -1.72
N ALA A 315 21.45 19.13 -2.83
CA ALA A 315 21.51 20.58 -3.09
C ALA A 315 20.69 21.40 -2.07
N ILE A 316 19.51 20.91 -1.66
CA ILE A 316 18.69 21.52 -0.60
C ILE A 316 19.43 21.48 0.73
N ILE A 317 19.97 20.33 1.12
CA ILE A 317 20.73 20.16 2.37
C ILE A 317 21.96 21.09 2.38
N SER A 318 22.69 21.18 1.28
CA SER A 318 23.86 22.06 1.18
C SER A 318 23.50 23.56 1.17
N THR A 319 22.24 23.91 0.89
CA THR A 319 21.78 25.30 0.88
C THR A 319 21.60 25.85 2.30
N VAL A 320 21.25 25.00 3.28
CA VAL A 320 21.05 25.43 4.66
C VAL A 320 22.36 25.44 5.48
N PRO A 321 22.46 26.30 6.52
CA PRO A 321 23.62 26.34 7.41
C PRO A 321 23.93 24.98 8.05
N PRO A 322 25.21 24.67 8.38
CA PRO A 322 25.63 23.37 8.93
C PRO A 322 24.82 22.89 10.13
N ILE A 323 24.41 23.81 11.02
CA ILE A 323 23.60 23.50 12.20
C ILE A 323 22.24 22.86 11.85
N PHE A 324 21.69 23.16 10.66
CA PHE A 324 20.40 22.66 10.20
C PHE A 324 20.51 21.46 9.26
N GLN A 325 21.69 21.07 8.79
CA GLN A 325 21.84 20.07 7.73
C GLN A 325 21.30 18.70 8.12
N LYS A 326 21.57 18.26 9.36
CA LYS A 326 21.05 16.98 9.87
C LYS A 326 19.51 16.99 9.88
N GLN A 327 18.92 18.05 10.41
CA GLN A 327 17.47 18.19 10.53
C GLN A 327 16.83 18.32 9.13
N ALA A 328 17.46 19.06 8.21
CA ALA A 328 17.03 19.15 6.82
C ALA A 328 17.11 17.80 6.08
N GLN A 329 18.09 16.95 6.39
CA GLN A 329 18.19 15.60 5.84
C GLN A 329 17.02 14.72 6.31
N GLU A 330 16.73 14.73 7.61
CA GLU A 330 15.60 13.99 8.20
C GLU A 330 14.26 14.45 7.60
N VAL A 331 14.04 15.76 7.54
CA VAL A 331 12.82 16.37 6.97
C VAL A 331 12.70 16.09 5.47
N SER A 332 13.81 16.13 4.71
CA SER A 332 13.79 15.78 3.29
C SER A 332 13.39 14.32 3.07
N ALA A 333 13.88 13.40 3.90
CA ALA A 333 13.50 11.99 3.83
C ALA A 333 12.00 11.77 4.17
N ARG A 334 11.42 12.59 5.06
CA ARG A 334 9.99 12.56 5.38
C ARG A 334 9.13 13.08 4.23
N TYR A 335 9.44 14.26 3.69
CA TYR A 335 8.51 14.97 2.81
C TYR A 335 8.85 14.91 1.31
N LEU A 336 10.13 14.81 0.93
CA LEU A 336 10.55 14.78 -0.48
C LEU A 336 10.66 13.35 -1.04
N GLU A 337 10.97 12.36 -0.20
CA GLU A 337 10.95 10.93 -0.59
C GLU A 337 9.54 10.32 -0.53
N THR A 338 8.57 11.08 -1.02
CA THR A 338 7.16 10.71 -1.17
C THR A 338 6.71 10.96 -2.60
N SER A 339 5.60 10.36 -3.02
CA SER A 339 5.01 10.62 -4.33
C SER A 339 4.62 12.10 -4.50
N ALA A 340 4.10 12.72 -3.44
CA ALA A 340 3.68 14.12 -3.43
C ALA A 340 4.87 15.09 -3.49
N GLY A 341 5.91 14.86 -2.67
CA GLY A 341 7.14 15.66 -2.71
C GLY A 341 7.88 15.55 -4.04
N TYR A 342 7.90 14.35 -4.63
CA TYR A 342 8.43 14.16 -5.99
C TYR A 342 7.61 14.92 -7.04
N ALA A 343 6.28 14.83 -7.00
CA ALA A 343 5.42 15.56 -7.93
C ALA A 343 5.64 17.08 -7.82
N CYS A 344 5.75 17.60 -6.59
CA CYS A 344 5.98 19.01 -6.31
C CYS A 344 7.33 19.48 -6.87
N THR A 345 8.42 18.78 -6.58
CA THR A 345 9.75 19.17 -7.07
C THR A 345 9.91 19.01 -8.59
N GLN A 346 9.20 18.06 -9.18
CA GLN A 346 9.27 17.78 -10.61
C GLN A 346 8.39 18.70 -11.46
N ILE A 347 7.45 19.44 -10.85
CA ILE A 347 6.47 20.27 -11.56
C ILE A 347 7.13 21.34 -12.45
N VAL A 348 8.28 21.88 -12.04
CA VAL A 348 9.03 22.89 -12.80
C VAL A 348 9.56 22.28 -14.10
N TYR A 349 10.19 21.11 -14.00
CA TYR A 349 10.70 20.37 -15.16
C TYR A 349 9.57 19.89 -16.07
N ASP A 350 8.45 19.46 -15.51
CA ASP A 350 7.29 19.03 -16.27
C ASP A 350 6.65 20.21 -17.03
N THR A 351 6.56 21.37 -16.39
CA THR A 351 6.12 22.61 -17.03
C THR A 351 7.05 22.94 -18.20
N HIS A 352 8.36 22.94 -17.98
CA HIS A 352 9.34 23.19 -19.05
C HIS A 352 9.20 22.22 -20.23
N LYS A 353 9.05 20.91 -19.95
CA LYS A 353 8.88 19.88 -20.98
C LYS A 353 7.54 19.97 -21.72
N ALA A 354 6.52 20.56 -21.09
CA ALA A 354 5.21 20.76 -21.71
C ALA A 354 5.21 21.88 -22.78
N LEU A 355 6.18 22.80 -22.73
CA LEU A 355 6.31 23.91 -23.66
C LEU A 355 6.78 23.46 -25.06
N GLY A 356 6.28 24.10 -26.12
CA GLY A 356 6.60 23.72 -27.51
C GLY A 356 7.92 24.20 -28.06
N GLN A 357 8.36 25.40 -27.66
CA GLN A 357 9.66 25.96 -28.01
C GLN A 357 10.11 26.84 -26.83
N PRO A 358 10.67 26.26 -25.75
CA PRO A 358 11.19 27.10 -24.68
C PRO A 358 12.30 27.96 -25.29
N LYS A 359 12.22 29.30 -25.13
CA LYS A 359 13.40 30.15 -25.30
C LYS A 359 14.53 29.54 -24.46
N ALA A 360 15.78 29.68 -24.92
CA ALA A 360 16.92 29.05 -24.25
C ALA A 360 16.96 29.42 -22.76
N ILE A 361 16.59 28.47 -21.89
CA ILE A 361 16.81 28.52 -20.45
C ILE A 361 17.97 27.59 -20.12
N SER A 362 18.90 28.06 -19.30
CA SER A 362 20.01 27.19 -18.89
C SER A 362 19.52 26.12 -17.92
N GLY A 363 20.13 24.93 -17.98
CA GLY A 363 19.84 23.87 -17.01
C GLY A 363 20.08 24.29 -15.56
N ALA A 364 21.00 25.23 -15.34
CA ALA A 364 21.28 25.81 -14.02
C ALA A 364 20.09 26.59 -13.47
N VAL A 365 19.47 27.48 -14.26
CA VAL A 365 18.27 28.23 -13.83
C VAL A 365 17.13 27.26 -13.52
N LEU A 366 16.89 26.28 -14.38
CA LEU A 366 15.83 25.29 -14.17
C LEU A 366 16.03 24.48 -12.87
N SER A 367 17.29 24.11 -12.58
CA SER A 367 17.66 23.43 -11.34
C SER A 367 17.45 24.30 -10.11
N GLU A 368 17.79 25.59 -10.17
CA GLU A 368 17.58 26.52 -9.07
C GLU A 368 16.10 26.76 -8.80
N LEU A 369 15.27 26.91 -9.84
CA LEU A 369 13.82 27.03 -9.67
C LEU A 369 13.20 25.76 -9.06
N ALA A 370 13.64 24.58 -9.48
CA ALA A 370 13.20 23.32 -8.87
C ALA A 370 13.66 23.18 -7.41
N LYS A 371 14.86 23.67 -7.07
CA LYS A 371 15.37 23.74 -5.70
C LYS A 371 14.55 24.68 -4.83
N ALA A 372 14.18 25.86 -5.33
CA ALA A 372 13.28 26.77 -4.65
C ALA A 372 11.91 26.13 -4.39
N GLN A 373 11.34 25.44 -5.39
CA GLN A 373 10.08 24.71 -5.23
C GLN A 373 10.16 23.65 -4.10
N GLY A 374 11.27 22.91 -4.03
CA GLY A 374 11.52 21.93 -2.96
C GLY A 374 11.70 22.57 -1.58
N LEU A 375 12.45 23.67 -1.49
CA LEU A 375 12.61 24.44 -0.25
C LEU A 375 11.27 24.96 0.26
N GLY A 376 10.42 25.47 -0.64
CA GLY A 376 9.07 25.93 -0.33
C GLY A 376 8.19 24.79 0.19
N TRP A 377 8.17 23.65 -0.51
CA TRP A 377 7.44 22.45 -0.07
C TRP A 377 7.83 22.06 1.36
N LEU A 378 9.13 21.97 1.66
CA LEU A 378 9.59 21.65 3.00
C LEU A 378 9.21 22.70 4.04
N ALA A 379 9.35 23.99 3.70
CA ALA A 379 9.02 25.07 4.63
C ALA A 379 7.53 25.04 5.03
N TYR A 380 6.63 24.95 4.04
CA TYR A 380 5.20 24.92 4.29
C TYR A 380 4.73 23.63 4.99
N SER A 381 5.29 22.46 4.64
CA SER A 381 4.99 21.23 5.38
C SER A 381 5.40 21.32 6.85
N LEU A 382 6.52 22.00 7.16
CA LEU A 382 6.92 22.22 8.55
C LEU A 382 6.04 23.27 9.25
N PHE A 383 5.56 24.30 8.56
CA PHE A 383 4.60 25.24 9.14
C PHE A 383 3.27 24.54 9.46
N ASP A 384 2.78 23.67 8.58
CA ASP A 384 1.61 22.83 8.85
C ASP A 384 1.85 21.92 10.06
N GLU A 385 3.00 21.24 10.16
CA GLU A 385 3.38 20.39 11.31
C GLU A 385 3.43 21.19 12.63
N VAL A 386 3.93 22.43 12.61
CA VAL A 386 3.92 23.33 13.77
C VAL A 386 2.49 23.67 14.19
N ILE A 387 1.61 23.91 13.22
CA ILE A 387 0.22 24.28 13.46
C ILE A 387 -0.59 23.10 13.99
N ASP A 388 -0.50 21.95 13.33
CA ASP A 388 -1.34 20.79 13.59
C ASP A 388 -0.83 19.94 14.76
N GLU A 389 0.50 19.76 14.86
CA GLU A 389 1.12 18.84 15.82
C GLU A 389 1.89 19.57 16.95
N LYS A 390 1.96 20.90 16.90
CA LYS A 390 2.63 21.75 17.92
C LYS A 390 4.15 21.52 18.05
N HIS A 391 4.80 21.09 16.97
CA HIS A 391 6.26 20.90 16.86
C HIS A 391 7.04 22.23 16.73
N VAL A 392 6.95 23.09 17.74
CA VAL A 392 7.54 24.45 17.74
C VAL A 392 9.05 24.48 17.49
N GLU A 393 9.76 23.39 17.79
CA GLU A 393 11.20 23.23 17.52
C GLU A 393 11.56 23.23 16.03
N MET A 394 10.59 23.04 15.14
CA MET A 394 10.80 23.03 13.68
C MET A 394 10.79 24.44 13.06
N VAL A 395 10.29 25.45 13.79
CA VAL A 395 10.16 26.84 13.30
C VAL A 395 11.48 27.42 12.76
N PRO A 396 12.64 27.27 13.43
CA PRO A 396 13.90 27.82 12.92
C PRO A 396 14.31 27.24 11.56
N LEU A 397 14.11 25.94 11.36
CA LEU A 397 14.40 25.26 10.10
C LEU A 397 13.40 25.70 9.01
N ALA A 398 12.10 25.74 9.33
CA ALA A 398 11.05 26.17 8.40
C ALA A 398 11.31 27.59 7.87
N GLN A 399 11.61 28.54 8.77
CA GLN A 399 12.00 29.91 8.39
C GLN A 399 13.29 29.95 7.59
N CYS A 400 14.27 29.09 7.90
CA CYS A 400 15.50 29.02 7.13
C CYS A 400 15.22 28.60 5.69
N LEU A 401 14.47 27.51 5.48
CA LEU A 401 14.09 27.00 4.17
C LEU A 401 13.28 28.03 3.39
N TYR A 402 12.30 28.68 4.03
CA TYR A 402 11.47 29.71 3.44
C TYR A 402 12.29 30.90 2.91
N ARG A 403 13.25 31.41 3.71
CA ARG A 403 14.14 32.51 3.29
C ARG A 403 14.99 32.15 2.07
N TYR A 404 15.52 30.93 1.99
CA TYR A 404 16.29 30.50 0.83
C TYR A 404 15.41 30.31 -0.41
N MET A 405 14.19 29.81 -0.25
CA MET A 405 13.20 29.78 -1.33
C MET A 405 12.98 31.20 -1.88
N LEU A 406 12.67 32.17 -1.01
CA LEU A 406 12.45 33.56 -1.40
C LEU A 406 13.65 34.14 -2.15
N ALA A 407 14.87 33.96 -1.61
CA ALA A 407 16.09 34.49 -2.22
C ALA A 407 16.34 33.94 -3.63
N ILE A 408 16.11 32.65 -3.85
CA ILE A 408 16.28 32.02 -5.17
C ILE A 408 15.20 32.54 -6.13
N PHE A 409 13.94 32.59 -5.70
CA PHE A 409 12.85 33.12 -6.53
C PHE A 409 13.06 34.59 -6.92
N GLN A 410 13.55 35.41 -5.99
CA GLN A 410 13.90 36.81 -6.27
C GLN A 410 15.07 36.95 -7.26
N THR A 411 16.03 36.04 -7.19
CA THR A 411 17.25 36.05 -8.03
C THR A 411 16.96 35.60 -9.46
N TYR A 412 16.21 34.51 -9.62
CA TYR A 412 15.97 33.86 -10.92
C TYR A 412 14.63 34.23 -11.55
N GLY A 413 13.74 34.86 -10.78
CA GLY A 413 12.48 35.42 -11.24
C GLY A 413 12.63 36.80 -11.90
N SER A 414 11.63 37.17 -12.70
CA SER A 414 11.52 38.52 -13.25
C SER A 414 10.87 39.49 -12.25
N ARG A 415 10.96 40.81 -12.49
CA ARG A 415 10.23 41.80 -11.68
C ARG A 415 8.72 41.53 -11.66
N GLY A 416 8.15 41.09 -12.79
CA GLY A 416 6.73 40.73 -12.88
C GLY A 416 6.40 39.51 -12.01
N PHE A 417 7.27 38.49 -12.03
CA PHE A 417 7.10 37.34 -11.15
C PHE A 417 7.21 37.70 -9.66
N ASN A 418 8.13 38.59 -9.28
CA ASN A 418 8.28 38.94 -7.85
C ASN A 418 7.02 39.60 -7.27
N ALA A 419 6.30 40.39 -8.07
CA ALA A 419 5.00 40.92 -7.68
C ALA A 419 3.96 39.80 -7.52
N GLU A 420 3.84 38.93 -8.52
CA GLU A 420 2.94 37.77 -8.50
C GLU A 420 3.22 36.83 -7.32
N ALA A 421 4.49 36.53 -7.05
CA ALA A 421 4.90 35.66 -5.96
C ALA A 421 4.53 36.27 -4.60
N SER A 422 4.67 37.59 -4.45
CA SER A 422 4.26 38.29 -3.23
C SER A 422 2.75 38.15 -2.97
N GLU A 423 1.93 38.20 -4.02
CA GLU A 423 0.49 37.97 -3.91
C GLU A 423 0.20 36.51 -3.52
N ILE A 424 0.91 35.54 -4.11
CA ILE A 424 0.76 34.12 -3.78
C ILE A 424 1.14 33.84 -2.32
N TYR A 425 2.25 34.38 -1.82
CA TYR A 425 2.62 34.22 -0.40
C TYR A 425 1.55 34.80 0.52
N THR A 426 1.06 36.00 0.20
CA THR A 426 -0.02 36.65 0.98
C THR A 426 -1.29 35.81 0.98
N GLN A 427 -1.67 35.21 -0.16
CA GLN A 427 -2.82 34.32 -0.27
C GLN A 427 -2.65 33.07 0.59
N MET A 428 -1.49 32.41 0.52
CA MET A 428 -1.20 31.22 1.31
C MET A 428 -1.28 31.51 2.81
N ASP A 429 -0.60 32.55 3.27
CA ASP A 429 -0.56 32.94 4.68
C ASP A 429 -1.96 33.33 5.18
N SER A 430 -2.74 34.04 4.35
CA SER A 430 -4.13 34.42 4.67
C SER A 430 -5.06 33.21 4.75
N ALA A 431 -4.94 32.25 3.84
CA ALA A 431 -5.73 31.03 3.84
C ALA A 431 -5.40 30.15 5.06
N GLN A 432 -4.12 30.03 5.42
CA GLN A 432 -3.70 29.27 6.60
C GLN A 432 -4.18 29.95 7.90
N GLN A 433 -4.10 31.28 7.98
CA GLN A 433 -4.67 32.02 9.11
C GLN A 433 -6.19 31.87 9.18
N TRP A 434 -6.89 31.89 8.04
CA TRP A 434 -8.33 31.65 7.99
C TRP A 434 -8.69 30.26 8.52
N GLU A 435 -7.95 29.22 8.13
CA GLU A 435 -8.16 27.85 8.60
C GLU A 435 -7.97 27.75 10.13
N LEU A 436 -6.91 28.35 10.67
CA LEU A 436 -6.70 28.41 12.12
C LEU A 436 -7.89 29.03 12.87
N MET A 437 -8.50 30.08 12.31
CA MET A 437 -9.60 30.79 12.94
C MET A 437 -10.94 30.04 12.85
N HIS A 438 -11.20 29.33 11.75
CA HIS A 438 -12.53 28.80 11.43
C HIS A 438 -12.62 27.27 11.39
N CYS A 439 -11.49 26.58 11.26
CA CYS A 439 -11.44 25.12 11.10
C CYS A 439 -10.97 24.40 12.37
N THR A 440 -10.56 25.09 13.44
CA THR A 440 -10.20 24.44 14.71
C THR A 440 -11.38 24.42 15.68
N MET A 441 -11.80 23.26 16.17
CA MET A 441 -12.92 23.13 17.11
C MET A 441 -12.56 23.57 18.54
N PRO A 442 -13.51 24.12 19.32
CA PRO A 442 -14.94 24.27 18.99
C PRO A 442 -15.24 25.52 18.15
N GLN A 443 -16.18 25.40 17.21
CA GLN A 443 -16.67 26.51 16.40
C GLN A 443 -18.18 26.72 16.59
N LYS A 444 -18.61 27.99 16.63
CA LYS A 444 -20.04 28.34 16.73
C LYS A 444 -20.79 28.16 15.42
N GLN A 445 -20.09 28.33 14.30
CA GLN A 445 -20.59 28.19 12.95
C GLN A 445 -19.62 27.31 12.17
N LEU A 446 -20.15 26.46 11.29
CA LEU A 446 -19.30 25.66 10.41
C LEU A 446 -18.62 26.58 9.39
N PRO A 447 -17.36 26.30 9.03
CA PRO A 447 -16.61 27.10 8.07
C PRO A 447 -17.24 27.05 6.67
N ASP A 448 -17.32 28.21 6.02
CA ASP A 448 -17.66 28.33 4.60
C ASP A 448 -16.39 28.32 3.75
N PHE A 449 -16.19 27.24 2.99
CA PHE A 449 -15.02 27.06 2.14
C PHE A 449 -15.08 27.87 0.83
N GLN A 450 -16.02 28.80 0.64
CA GLN A 450 -16.06 29.76 -0.47
C GLN A 450 -15.90 29.11 -1.85
N ALA A 451 -16.80 28.18 -2.19
CA ALA A 451 -16.69 27.38 -3.42
C ALA A 451 -15.35 26.63 -3.58
N TYR A 452 -14.68 26.34 -2.46
CA TYR A 452 -13.41 25.62 -2.33
C TYR A 452 -12.17 26.40 -2.75
N ASP A 453 -12.28 27.71 -3.03
CA ASP A 453 -11.15 28.55 -3.45
C ASP A 453 -10.02 28.55 -2.41
N VAL A 454 -10.38 28.59 -1.12
CA VAL A 454 -9.42 28.55 0.00
C VAL A 454 -8.52 27.31 -0.02
N LEU A 455 -8.99 26.18 -0.56
CA LEU A 455 -8.20 24.96 -0.70
C LEU A 455 -7.06 25.14 -1.72
N ALA A 456 -7.33 25.83 -2.82
CA ALA A 456 -6.28 26.19 -3.78
C ALA A 456 -5.33 27.24 -3.23
N GLU A 457 -5.84 28.23 -2.49
CA GLU A 457 -5.04 29.30 -1.91
C GLU A 457 -4.04 28.78 -0.88
N LYS A 458 -4.46 27.89 0.04
CA LYS A 458 -3.56 27.23 1.01
C LYS A 458 -2.40 26.52 0.32
N SER A 459 -2.64 25.95 -0.87
CA SER A 459 -1.65 25.17 -1.61
C SER A 459 -1.03 25.92 -2.79
N ALA A 460 -1.24 27.24 -2.89
CA ALA A 460 -0.87 28.01 -4.06
C ALA A 460 0.64 27.98 -4.37
N GLY A 461 1.48 27.67 -3.39
CA GLY A 461 2.93 27.48 -3.55
C GLY A 461 3.33 26.46 -4.63
N TYR A 462 2.43 25.53 -5.00
CA TYR A 462 2.64 24.59 -6.12
C TYR A 462 2.84 25.30 -7.47
N MET A 463 2.33 26.53 -7.63
CA MET A 463 2.39 27.27 -8.89
C MET A 463 3.62 28.18 -9.01
N LEU A 464 4.37 28.43 -7.92
CA LEU A 464 5.49 29.38 -7.90
C LEU A 464 6.57 29.05 -8.91
N GLY A 465 7.12 27.82 -8.89
CA GLY A 465 8.14 27.39 -9.83
C GLY A 465 7.70 27.43 -11.31
N PRO A 466 6.53 26.88 -11.66
CA PRO A 466 5.94 27.00 -13.00
C PRO A 466 5.77 28.45 -13.47
N LEU A 467 5.28 29.35 -12.62
CA LEU A 467 5.13 30.77 -12.98
C LEU A 467 6.49 31.45 -13.12
N ALA A 468 7.43 31.20 -12.20
CA ALA A 468 8.79 31.74 -12.28
C ALA A 468 9.44 31.40 -13.63
N LEU A 469 9.27 30.15 -14.08
CA LEU A 469 9.74 29.69 -15.38
C LEU A 469 9.09 30.46 -16.54
N LEU A 470 7.77 30.63 -16.55
CA LEU A 470 7.08 31.36 -17.62
C LEU A 470 7.50 32.83 -17.66
N TYR A 471 7.54 33.50 -16.52
CA TYR A 471 8.01 34.88 -16.44
C TYR A 471 9.48 35.01 -16.88
N HIS A 472 10.34 34.03 -16.55
CA HIS A 472 11.72 33.98 -17.01
C HIS A 472 11.83 33.85 -18.54
N LEU A 473 10.89 33.14 -19.18
CA LEU A 473 10.79 33.04 -20.64
C LEU A 473 10.17 34.28 -21.31
N GLY A 474 9.77 35.27 -20.50
CA GLY A 474 9.24 36.56 -20.95
C GLY A 474 7.74 36.58 -21.19
N PHE A 475 6.98 35.66 -20.60
CA PHE A 475 5.52 35.79 -20.56
C PHE A 475 5.12 36.92 -19.60
N GLU A 476 4.15 37.74 -20.00
CA GLU A 476 3.65 38.88 -19.21
C GLU A 476 2.51 38.46 -18.29
N ALA A 477 2.31 39.19 -17.18
CA ALA A 477 1.32 38.86 -16.15
C ALA A 477 -0.11 38.67 -16.68
N GLN A 478 -0.51 39.48 -17.65
CA GLN A 478 -1.85 39.46 -18.24
C GLN A 478 -1.93 38.62 -19.53
N SER A 479 -0.85 37.90 -19.87
CA SER A 479 -0.86 37.00 -21.01
C SER A 479 -1.83 35.84 -20.78
N LYS A 480 -2.40 35.31 -21.87
CA LYS A 480 -3.30 34.16 -21.80
C LYS A 480 -2.58 32.96 -21.17
N GLU A 481 -1.30 32.79 -21.44
CA GLU A 481 -0.46 31.70 -20.95
C GLU A 481 -0.32 31.72 -19.43
N ILE A 482 -0.06 32.88 -18.82
CA ILE A 482 0.00 33.02 -17.36
C ILE A 482 -1.37 32.75 -16.74
N ILE A 483 -2.43 33.36 -17.29
CA ILE A 483 -3.80 33.20 -16.79
C ILE A 483 -4.25 31.73 -16.84
N GLN A 484 -4.01 31.04 -17.96
CA GLN A 484 -4.38 29.63 -18.08
C GLN A 484 -3.50 28.72 -17.19
N THR A 485 -2.24 29.07 -16.96
CA THR A 485 -1.39 28.34 -15.99
C THR A 485 -1.92 28.47 -14.57
N LYS A 486 -2.29 29.68 -14.13
CA LYS A 486 -2.93 29.90 -12.83
C LYS A 486 -4.25 29.12 -12.72
N ARG A 487 -5.10 29.17 -13.76
CA ARG A 487 -6.37 28.41 -13.81
C ARG A 487 -6.16 26.91 -13.74
N PHE A 488 -5.13 26.38 -14.40
CA PHE A 488 -4.76 24.97 -14.30
C PHE A 488 -4.45 24.59 -12.84
N PHE A 489 -3.51 25.30 -12.21
CA PHE A 489 -3.09 24.98 -10.83
C PHE A 489 -4.21 25.18 -9.83
N HIS A 490 -4.98 26.27 -9.93
CA HIS A 490 -6.12 26.51 -9.05
C HIS A 490 -7.12 25.34 -9.07
N ASN A 491 -7.56 24.91 -10.25
CA ASN A 491 -8.49 23.77 -10.34
C ASN A 491 -7.84 22.43 -9.95
N PHE A 492 -6.58 22.21 -10.31
CA PHE A 492 -5.83 21.03 -9.89
C PHE A 492 -5.72 20.94 -8.36
N LEU A 493 -5.43 22.04 -7.69
CA LEU A 493 -5.26 22.10 -6.25
C LEU A 493 -6.57 21.91 -5.50
N ILE A 494 -7.69 22.49 -5.97
CA ILE A 494 -9.01 22.20 -5.41
C ILE A 494 -9.31 20.70 -5.51
N ALA A 495 -9.13 20.10 -6.70
CA ALA A 495 -9.39 18.68 -6.91
C ALA A 495 -8.50 17.78 -6.05
N LYS A 496 -7.23 18.17 -5.87
CA LYS A 496 -6.27 17.44 -5.01
C LYS A 496 -6.69 17.53 -3.55
N GLN A 497 -6.90 18.73 -3.01
CA GLN A 497 -7.20 18.94 -1.60
C GLN A 497 -8.55 18.36 -1.20
N LEU A 498 -9.57 18.45 -2.06
CA LEU A 498 -10.83 17.73 -1.82
C LEU A 498 -10.65 16.21 -1.78
N GLY A 499 -9.74 15.68 -2.60
CA GLY A 499 -9.37 14.26 -2.57
C GLY A 499 -8.76 13.86 -1.23
N ASP A 500 -7.83 14.68 -0.72
CA ASP A 500 -7.17 14.48 0.57
C ASP A 500 -8.21 14.60 1.72
N ASP A 501 -9.02 15.66 1.75
CA ASP A 501 -10.11 15.85 2.73
C ASP A 501 -11.09 14.66 2.77
N MET A 502 -11.40 14.06 1.62
CA MET A 502 -12.26 12.87 1.55
C MET A 502 -11.63 11.63 2.22
N HIS A 503 -10.31 11.53 2.23
CA HIS A 503 -9.60 10.42 2.90
C HIS A 503 -9.45 10.70 4.40
N ASP A 504 -9.18 11.96 4.78
CA ASP A 504 -8.72 12.31 6.11
C ASP A 504 -9.82 12.85 7.05
N TRP A 505 -11.04 13.11 6.57
CA TRP A 505 -12.11 13.78 7.34
C TRP A 505 -12.40 13.17 8.72
N SER A 506 -12.30 11.86 8.88
CA SER A 506 -12.56 11.19 10.15
C SER A 506 -11.43 11.44 11.15
N GLU A 507 -10.18 11.39 10.69
CA GLU A 507 -8.99 11.61 11.51
C GLU A 507 -8.88 13.09 11.91
N ASP A 508 -9.11 14.00 10.96
CA ASP A 508 -9.15 15.44 11.23
C ASP A 508 -10.22 15.78 12.27
N LEU A 509 -11.43 15.25 12.09
CA LEU A 509 -12.51 15.50 13.03
C LEU A 509 -12.19 14.98 14.44
N LYS A 510 -11.58 13.79 14.55
CA LYS A 510 -11.07 13.24 15.84
C LYS A 510 -9.99 14.13 16.45
N ALA A 511 -9.16 14.74 15.62
CA ALA A 511 -8.14 15.70 16.02
C ALA A 511 -8.69 17.12 16.24
N LYS A 512 -10.03 17.31 16.24
CA LYS A 512 -10.71 18.60 16.43
C LYS A 512 -10.41 19.62 15.32
N ARG A 513 -10.11 19.14 14.12
CA ARG A 513 -9.95 19.94 12.90
C ARG A 513 -11.14 19.69 11.96
N LEU A 514 -11.66 20.75 11.37
CA LEU A 514 -12.71 20.73 10.37
C LEU A 514 -12.09 20.93 9.00
N ASN A 515 -12.36 20.02 8.07
CA ASN A 515 -12.07 20.20 6.66
C ASN A 515 -13.36 20.34 5.85
N SER A 516 -13.25 20.47 4.54
CA SER A 516 -14.41 20.75 3.69
C SER A 516 -15.44 19.62 3.69
N VAL A 517 -14.99 18.39 3.90
CA VAL A 517 -15.83 17.19 3.97
C VAL A 517 -16.50 17.07 5.34
N SER A 518 -15.74 17.22 6.43
CA SER A 518 -16.32 17.12 7.78
C SER A 518 -17.31 18.25 8.06
N ALA A 519 -17.06 19.46 7.57
CA ALA A 519 -18.02 20.57 7.66
C ALA A 519 -19.32 20.25 6.90
N TRP A 520 -19.22 19.72 5.67
CA TRP A 520 -20.40 19.31 4.89
C TRP A 520 -21.22 18.21 5.57
N LEU A 521 -20.56 17.26 6.24
CA LEU A 521 -21.22 16.18 6.99
C LEU A 521 -21.93 16.72 8.23
N LEU A 522 -21.25 17.52 9.04
CA LEU A 522 -21.78 18.10 10.28
C LEU A 522 -22.95 19.07 10.06
N ASP A 523 -22.97 19.74 8.90
CA ASP A 523 -24.09 20.57 8.45
C ASP A 523 -25.39 19.77 8.27
N ARG A 524 -25.28 18.46 8.01
CA ARG A 524 -26.42 17.57 7.72
C ARG A 524 -26.82 16.69 8.88
N THR A 525 -25.85 16.22 9.66
CA THR A 525 -26.13 15.35 10.81
C THR A 525 -24.95 15.40 11.78
N GLN A 526 -25.23 15.21 13.06
CA GLN A 526 -24.21 14.98 14.08
C GLN A 526 -24.00 13.49 14.39
N ASN A 527 -24.90 12.64 13.91
CA ASN A 527 -24.87 11.19 14.09
C ASN A 527 -24.70 10.48 12.74
N HIS A 528 -24.17 9.26 12.72
CA HIS A 528 -24.07 8.45 11.49
C HIS A 528 -23.27 9.12 10.35
N LEU A 529 -22.22 9.90 10.68
CA LEU A 529 -21.40 10.63 9.70
C LEU A 529 -20.82 9.69 8.63
N GLU A 530 -20.33 8.52 9.04
CA GLU A 530 -19.75 7.52 8.14
C GLU A 530 -20.79 6.99 7.13
N GLU A 531 -22.00 6.69 7.59
CA GLU A 531 -23.09 6.24 6.73
C GLU A 531 -23.45 7.32 5.70
N LEU A 532 -23.59 8.57 6.14
CA LEU A 532 -23.87 9.70 5.24
C LEU A 532 -22.74 9.93 4.23
N PHE A 533 -21.48 9.82 4.67
CA PHE A 533 -20.31 9.97 3.80
C PHE A 533 -20.31 8.93 2.68
N TRP A 534 -20.45 7.65 3.02
CA TRP A 534 -20.46 6.56 2.03
C TRP A 534 -21.72 6.58 1.15
N ASP A 535 -22.88 6.93 1.73
CA ASP A 535 -24.12 6.96 0.98
C ASP A 535 -24.17 8.12 -0.02
N GLN A 536 -23.85 9.33 0.43
CA GLN A 536 -24.03 10.57 -0.33
C GLN A 536 -22.72 11.33 -0.55
N GLY A 537 -21.96 11.56 0.53
CA GLY A 537 -20.77 12.41 0.53
C GLY A 537 -19.79 12.11 -0.60
N VAL A 538 -19.39 10.84 -0.76
CA VAL A 538 -18.47 10.43 -1.83
C VAL A 538 -18.98 10.82 -3.21
N SER A 539 -20.28 10.71 -3.51
CA SER A 539 -20.80 11.12 -4.84
C SER A 539 -20.65 12.61 -5.06
N VAL A 540 -21.03 13.39 -4.04
CA VAL A 540 -21.05 14.85 -4.10
C VAL A 540 -19.66 15.37 -4.37
N PHE A 541 -18.67 14.92 -3.59
CA PHE A 541 -17.29 15.36 -3.74
C PHE A 541 -16.65 14.85 -5.03
N LEU A 542 -16.93 13.61 -5.46
CA LEU A 542 -16.42 13.13 -6.75
C LEU A 542 -16.97 13.92 -7.95
N ILE A 543 -18.20 14.42 -7.90
CA ILE A 543 -18.74 15.31 -8.94
C ILE A 543 -17.96 16.63 -8.98
N ILE A 544 -17.69 17.22 -7.81
CA ILE A 544 -16.94 18.48 -7.70
C ILE A 544 -15.49 18.28 -8.17
N ILE A 545 -14.81 17.24 -7.70
CA ILE A 545 -13.44 16.89 -8.10
C ILE A 545 -13.36 16.69 -9.62
N ARG A 546 -14.29 15.93 -10.22
CA ARG A 546 -14.33 15.72 -11.68
C ARG A 546 -14.55 17.01 -12.47
N LYS A 547 -15.37 17.94 -11.95
CA LYS A 547 -15.57 19.27 -12.55
C LYS A 547 -14.26 20.07 -12.58
N HIS A 548 -13.51 20.09 -11.47
CA HIS A 548 -12.23 20.79 -11.40
C HIS A 548 -11.14 20.10 -12.23
N ILE A 549 -11.11 18.76 -12.26
CA ILE A 549 -10.26 18.00 -13.20
C ILE A 549 -10.51 18.45 -14.65
N HIS A 550 -11.78 18.52 -15.07
CA HIS A 550 -12.13 18.95 -16.42
C HIS A 550 -11.72 20.40 -16.70
N ALA A 551 -11.91 21.30 -15.72
CA ALA A 551 -11.49 22.69 -15.83
C ALA A 551 -9.96 22.84 -15.94
N ALA A 552 -9.20 22.06 -15.18
CA ALA A 552 -7.73 22.03 -15.27
C ALA A 552 -7.27 21.54 -16.66
N GLU A 553 -7.86 20.47 -17.19
CA GLU A 553 -7.55 19.98 -18.54
C GLU A 553 -7.91 21.00 -19.62
N SER A 554 -9.04 21.69 -19.48
CA SER A 554 -9.44 22.75 -20.40
C SER A 554 -8.45 23.92 -20.38
N ALA A 555 -7.97 24.32 -19.19
CA ALA A 555 -6.96 25.35 -19.06
C ALA A 555 -5.63 24.97 -19.74
N LEU A 556 -5.17 23.72 -19.60
CA LEU A 556 -4.01 23.23 -20.35
C LEU A 556 -4.21 23.29 -21.87
N ARG A 557 -5.38 22.86 -22.36
CA ARG A 557 -5.71 22.88 -23.80
C ARG A 557 -5.78 24.30 -24.37
N LEU A 558 -6.25 25.26 -23.57
CA LEU A 558 -6.37 26.66 -23.97
C LEU A 558 -5.06 27.45 -23.84
N ASN A 559 -4.01 26.85 -23.28
CA ASN A 559 -2.70 27.50 -23.13
C ASN A 559 -1.84 27.26 -24.38
N SER A 560 -1.70 28.29 -25.22
CA SER A 560 -0.95 28.27 -26.48
C SER A 560 0.54 27.92 -26.33
N ALA A 561 1.15 28.18 -25.17
CA ALA A 561 2.55 27.81 -24.94
C ALA A 561 2.75 26.30 -24.72
N ILE A 562 1.71 25.59 -24.30
CA ILE A 562 1.74 24.16 -23.98
C ILE A 562 1.42 23.35 -25.23
N THR A 563 2.43 22.70 -25.81
CA THR A 563 2.25 21.81 -26.98
C THR A 563 2.39 20.33 -26.64
N LYS A 564 2.97 20.02 -25.48
CA LYS A 564 3.16 18.65 -24.97
C LYS A 564 2.42 18.49 -23.63
N PRO A 565 1.08 18.59 -23.62
CA PRO A 565 0.30 18.64 -22.39
C PRO A 565 0.46 17.38 -21.52
N SER A 566 0.89 16.25 -22.08
CA SER A 566 1.11 14.99 -21.34
C SER A 566 2.02 15.13 -20.11
N HIS A 567 2.99 16.06 -20.14
CA HIS A 567 3.91 16.28 -19.02
C HIS A 567 3.22 16.89 -17.79
N LEU A 568 2.23 17.77 -17.98
CA LEU A 568 1.43 18.33 -16.89
C LEU A 568 0.16 17.51 -16.62
N LYS A 569 -0.46 16.96 -17.66
CA LYS A 569 -1.68 16.15 -17.58
C LYS A 569 -1.52 14.91 -16.68
N LYS A 570 -0.33 14.33 -16.60
CA LYS A 570 -0.05 13.19 -15.71
C LYS A 570 -0.38 13.47 -14.23
N HIS A 571 -0.28 14.73 -13.78
CA HIS A 571 -0.63 15.13 -12.40
C HIS A 571 -2.14 15.10 -12.18
N VAL A 572 -2.92 15.42 -13.22
CA VAL A 572 -4.39 15.34 -13.21
C VAL A 572 -4.88 13.89 -13.40
N ASP A 573 -4.20 13.11 -14.23
CA ASP A 573 -4.55 11.70 -14.48
C ASP A 573 -4.47 10.85 -13.20
N TYR A 574 -3.56 11.19 -12.27
CA TYR A 574 -3.54 10.60 -10.93
C TYR A 574 -4.87 10.80 -10.17
N LEU A 575 -5.42 12.02 -10.20
CA LEU A 575 -6.70 12.35 -9.53
C LEU A 575 -7.88 11.62 -10.20
N LYS A 576 -7.84 11.40 -11.51
CA LYS A 576 -8.84 10.57 -12.22
C LYS A 576 -8.82 9.13 -11.72
N ASN A 577 -7.63 8.55 -11.59
CA ASN A 577 -7.47 7.20 -11.07
C ASN A 577 -7.95 7.11 -9.61
N MET A 578 -7.66 8.12 -8.77
CA MET A 578 -8.23 8.21 -7.42
C MET A 578 -9.76 8.19 -7.47
N CYS A 579 -10.40 9.01 -8.31
CA CYS A 579 -11.85 9.01 -8.45
C CYS A 579 -12.43 7.63 -8.83
N GLU A 580 -11.75 6.88 -9.71
CA GLU A 580 -12.15 5.52 -10.09
C GLU A 580 -11.99 4.50 -8.97
N ILE A 581 -10.90 4.60 -8.19
CA ILE A 581 -10.66 3.77 -7.01
C ILE A 581 -11.74 4.05 -5.95
N THR A 582 -11.93 5.31 -5.56
CA THR A 582 -12.91 5.70 -4.54
C THR A 582 -14.34 5.36 -4.95
N THR A 583 -14.68 5.42 -6.25
CA THR A 583 -15.99 4.95 -6.75
C THR A 583 -16.19 3.46 -6.48
N ARG A 584 -15.17 2.64 -6.73
CA ARG A 584 -15.21 1.19 -6.48
C ARG A 584 -15.26 0.88 -4.98
N GLU A 585 -14.47 1.57 -4.17
CA GLU A 585 -14.48 1.43 -2.71
C GLU A 585 -15.84 1.78 -2.12
N ARG A 586 -16.45 2.87 -2.58
CA ARG A 586 -17.81 3.23 -2.19
C ARG A 586 -18.82 2.15 -2.56
N GLN A 587 -18.75 1.59 -3.77
CA GLN A 587 -19.64 0.50 -4.16
C GLN A 587 -19.44 -0.71 -3.23
N LYS A 588 -18.18 -1.07 -2.95
CA LYS A 588 -17.87 -2.13 -1.97
C LYS A 588 -18.42 -1.82 -0.58
N ALA A 589 -18.30 -0.59 -0.09
CA ALA A 589 -18.84 -0.18 1.20
C ALA A 589 -20.38 -0.27 1.24
N LYS A 590 -21.06 0.18 0.18
CA LYS A 590 -22.52 0.03 0.05
C LYS A 590 -22.97 -1.42 0.01
N ASP A 591 -22.29 -2.23 -0.80
CA ASP A 591 -22.54 -3.66 -0.88
C ASP A 591 -22.32 -4.31 0.50
N PHE A 592 -21.27 -3.93 1.23
CA PHE A 592 -21.00 -4.41 2.57
C PHE A 592 -22.12 -4.05 3.55
N LEU A 593 -22.48 -2.77 3.64
CA LEU A 593 -23.52 -2.29 4.56
C LEU A 593 -24.89 -2.90 4.28
N SER A 594 -25.21 -3.19 3.02
CA SER A 594 -26.49 -3.83 2.65
C SER A 594 -26.57 -5.31 3.03
N HIS A 595 -25.44 -6.01 3.09
CA HIS A 595 -25.37 -7.44 3.44
C HIS A 595 -25.02 -7.68 4.92
N TYR A 596 -24.36 -6.72 5.57
CA TYR A 596 -24.01 -6.79 6.97
C TYR A 596 -25.21 -6.43 7.86
N LYS A 597 -25.97 -7.44 8.27
CA LYS A 597 -26.98 -7.29 9.32
C LYS A 597 -26.30 -7.35 10.68
N ARG A 598 -26.17 -6.20 11.36
CA ARG A 598 -25.79 -6.13 12.76
C ARG A 598 -26.86 -6.91 13.56
N LYS A 599 -26.53 -8.12 14.02
CA LYS A 599 -27.40 -8.91 14.89
C LYS A 599 -27.22 -8.50 16.33
#